data_AF-A0A927BL58-F1
#
_entry.id   AF-A0A927BL58-F1
#
_cell.length_a   1.000
_cell.length_b   1.000
_cell.length_c   1.000
_cell.angle_alpha   90.00
_cell.angle_beta   90.00
_cell.angle_gamma   90.00
#
_symmetry.space_group_name_H-M   'P 1'
#
loop_
_entity.id
_entity.type
_entity.pdbx_description
1 polymer ?
#
loop_
_entity_poly.entity_id
_entity_poly.type
_entity_poly.pdbx_seq_one_letter_code
_entity_poly.pdbx_strand_id
1 'polypeptide(L)' 'MAEALDRIGIDRPPGFTHEVVFRRCRSCRKLDMVREEHLVCVFCGEDLPKAWNIREPG' A
#
# COMPACT_ATOMS: atom_id res chain seq x y z
N MET A 1 -10.23 -9.32 5.38
CA MET A 1 -9.86 -9.78 6.73
C MET A 1 -8.88 -10.94 6.60
N ALA A 2 -7.72 -10.86 7.24
CA ALA A 2 -6.56 -11.72 6.98
C ALA A 2 -6.57 -13.02 7.82
N GLU A 3 -7.41 -13.99 7.45
CA GLU A 3 -7.55 -15.30 8.13
C GLU A 3 -6.31 -16.21 8.01
N ALA A 4 -5.45 -15.97 7.02
CA ALA A 4 -4.28 -16.84 6.78
C ALA A 4 -3.22 -16.75 7.90
N LEU A 5 -3.07 -15.61 8.57
CA LEU A 5 -2.09 -15.43 9.64
C LEU A 5 -2.53 -16.10 10.95
N ASP A 6 -3.84 -16.18 11.20
CA ASP A 6 -4.39 -16.75 12.44
C ASP A 6 -4.02 -18.23 12.61
N ARG A 7 -3.87 -18.95 11.50
CA ARG A 7 -3.56 -20.39 11.50
C ARG A 7 -2.13 -20.75 11.86
N ILE A 8 -1.19 -19.79 11.83
CA ILE A 8 0.24 -20.04 12.03
C ILE A 8 0.64 -19.79 13.50
N GLY A 9 -0.29 -19.36 14.37
CA GLY A 9 0.00 -19.10 15.79
C GLY A 9 0.98 -17.94 16.00
N ILE A 10 1.16 -17.09 14.97
CA ILE A 10 1.93 -15.86 15.07
C ILE A 10 1.01 -14.83 15.72
N ASP A 11 1.25 -14.58 17.01
CA ASP A 11 0.60 -13.50 17.72
C ASP A 11 0.84 -12.20 16.97
N ARG A 12 -0.24 -11.46 16.70
CA ARG A 12 -0.13 -10.21 15.92
C ARG A 12 0.70 -9.23 16.75
N PRO A 13 1.83 -8.71 16.22
CA PRO A 13 2.59 -7.71 16.93
C PRO A 13 1.68 -6.52 17.24
N PRO A 14 1.56 -6.09 18.51
CA PRO A 14 0.79 -4.90 18.84
C PRO A 14 1.46 -3.71 18.14
N GLY A 15 0.74 -3.03 17.24
CA GLY A 15 1.29 -1.88 16.49
C GLY A 15 1.00 -1.86 14.98
N PHE A 16 0.40 -2.89 14.38
CA PHE A 16 -0.15 -2.83 13.02
C PHE A 16 -1.49 -2.06 12.97
N THR A 17 -1.58 -0.90 13.62
CA THR A 17 -2.84 -0.14 13.79
C THR A 17 -3.19 0.76 12.61
N HIS A 18 -2.30 0.92 11.62
CA HIS A 18 -2.59 1.67 10.40
C HIS A 18 -2.51 0.77 9.17
N GLU A 19 -3.60 0.73 8.42
CA GLU A 19 -3.58 0.16 7.08
C GLU A 19 -2.71 1.05 6.20
N VAL A 20 -1.65 0.45 5.66
CA VAL A 20 -0.74 1.11 4.73
C VAL A 20 -0.87 0.40 3.39
N VAL A 21 -1.20 1.15 2.35
CA VAL A 21 -1.40 0.59 1.01
C VAL A 21 -0.32 1.12 0.08
N PHE A 22 0.42 0.21 -0.55
CA PHE A 22 1.39 0.61 -1.57
C PHE A 22 0.73 0.80 -2.94
N ARG A 23 1.20 1.83 -3.66
CA ARG A 23 0.81 2.12 -5.06
C ARG A 23 2.05 2.38 -5.90
N ARG A 24 1.99 2.04 -7.20
CA ARG A 24 3.02 2.45 -8.17
C ARG A 24 2.50 3.66 -8.94
N CYS A 25 3.24 4.78 -8.87
CA CYS A 25 2.91 5.95 -9.69
C CYS A 25 3.21 5.64 -11.17
N ARG A 26 2.27 5.93 -12.08
CA ARG A 26 2.46 5.69 -13.52
C ARG A 26 3.34 6.76 -14.18
N SER A 27 3.42 7.95 -13.59
CA SER A 27 4.25 9.06 -14.08
C SER A 27 5.72 8.90 -13.71
N CYS A 28 6.05 8.78 -12.42
CA CYS A 28 7.45 8.71 -11.95
C CYS A 28 7.94 7.30 -11.61
N ARG A 29 7.07 6.29 -11.69
CA ARG A 29 7.37 4.85 -11.50
C ARG A 29 7.85 4.43 -10.11
N LYS A 30 7.85 5.37 -9.16
CA LYS A 30 8.19 5.12 -7.75
C LYS A 30 7.06 4.36 -7.05
N LEU A 31 7.44 3.63 -6.00
CA LEU A 31 6.50 3.02 -5.07
C LEU A 31 6.15 4.03 -3.99
N ASP A 32 4.88 4.35 -3.90
CA ASP A 32 4.31 5.24 -2.89
C ASP A 32 3.65 4.45 -1.76
N MET A 33 3.68 5.05 -0.57
CA MET A 33 3.05 4.56 0.64
C MET A 33 1.84 5.45 0.95
N VAL A 34 0.66 4.97 0.58
CA VAL A 34 -0.59 5.70 0.78
C VAL A 34 -1.08 5.50 2.21
N ARG A 35 -1.42 6.60 2.88
CA ARG A 35 -2.13 6.65 4.16
C ARG A 35 -3.53 7.21 3.93
N GLU A 36 -4.53 6.66 4.62
CA GLU A 36 -5.89 7.24 4.71
C GLU A 36 -6.49 7.59 3.34
N GLU A 37 -6.28 6.73 2.34
CA GLU A 37 -6.77 6.90 0.95
C GLU A 37 -6.27 8.15 0.21
N HIS A 38 -5.24 8.83 0.71
CA HIS A 38 -4.63 9.97 0.04
C HIS A 38 -3.79 9.51 -1.17
N LEU A 39 -4.46 9.30 -2.31
CA LEU A 39 -3.90 8.80 -3.55
C LEU A 39 -3.14 9.88 -4.34
N VAL A 40 -2.16 10.53 -3.72
CA VAL A 40 -1.28 11.51 -4.36
C VAL A 40 0.16 11.07 -4.17
N CYS A 41 0.94 11.08 -5.26
CA CYS A 41 2.31 10.64 -5.21
C CYS A 41 3.20 11.64 -4.45
N VAL A 42 3.88 11.21 -3.39
CA VAL A 42 4.81 12.05 -2.61
C VAL A 42 6.05 12.47 -3.42
N PHE A 43 6.39 11.73 -4.47
CA PHE A 43 7.58 11.99 -5.27
C PHE A 43 7.37 13.03 -6.37
N CYS A 44 6.18 13.08 -6.97
CA CYS A 44 5.90 13.94 -8.13
C CYS A 44 4.59 14.73 -8.04
N GLY A 45 3.77 14.51 -7.01
CA GLY A 45 2.49 15.20 -6.82
C GLY A 45 1.35 14.72 -7.71
N GLU A 46 1.54 13.66 -8.49
CA GLU A 46 0.54 13.15 -9.45
C GLU A 46 -0.41 12.13 -8.81
N ASP A 47 -1.65 12.06 -9.30
CA ASP A 47 -2.67 11.16 -8.76
C ASP A 47 -2.31 9.67 -8.92
N LEU A 48 -2.45 8.92 -7.83
CA LEU A 48 -2.19 7.49 -7.80
C LEU A 48 -3.43 6.69 -8.25
N PRO A 49 -3.24 5.52 -8.89
CA PRO A 49 -4.35 4.65 -9.25
C PRO A 49 -5.19 4.23 -8.04
N LYS A 50 -6.52 4.29 -8.20
CA LYS A 50 -7.47 3.78 -7.20
C LYS A 50 -7.34 2.27 -7.00
N ALA A 51 -7.06 1.53 -8.07
CA ALA A 51 -6.81 0.09 -8.02
C ALA A 51 -5.38 -0.22 -7.57
N TRP A 52 -5.19 -1.32 -6.83
CA TRP A 52 -3.87 -1.78 -6.42
C TRP A 52 -3.06 -2.29 -7.62
N ASN A 53 -1.85 -1.77 -7.77
CA ASN A 53 -1.12 -1.88 -9.04
C ASN A 53 0.39 -2.20 -8.88
N ILE A 54 0.80 -2.75 -7.75
CA ILE A 54 2.20 -3.09 -7.45
C ILE A 54 2.78 -4.16 -8.40
N ARG A 55 1.92 -4.97 -9.02
CA ARG A 55 2.32 -5.99 -10.00
C ARG A 55 2.55 -5.43 -11.41
N GLU A 56 2.16 -4.19 -11.69
CA GLU A 56 2.44 -3.57 -12.99
C GLU A 56 3.95 -3.32 -13.13
N PRO A 57 4.56 -3.61 -14.30
CA PRO A 57 5.95 -3.25 -14.57
C PRO A 57 6.13 -1.72 -14.52
N GLY A 58 7.32 -1.28 -14.09
CA GLY A 58 7.74 0.12 -14.13
C GLY A 58 8.55 0.40 -15.39
#